data_AF-A0A967ICL5-F1
#
_entry.id   AF-A0A967ICL5-F1
#
_cell.length_a   1.000
_cell.length_b   1.000
_cell.length_c   1.000
_cell.angle_alpha   90.00
_cell.angle_beta   90.00
_cell.angle_gamma   90.00
#
_symmetry.space_group_name_H-M   'P 1'
#
loop_
_entity.id
_entity.type
_entity.pdbx_description
1 polymer ?
#
loop_
_entity_poly.entity_id
_entity_poly.type
_entity_poly.pdbx_seq_one_letter_code
_entity_poly.pdbx_strand_id
1 'polypeptide(L)' 'VAPEEFSEYKTFATRLGFTHVESGPLVRSSYHAEKQLMEVNHGDKL' A
#
# COMPACT_ATOMS: atom_id res chain seq x y z
N VAL A 1 -16.33 5.43 -7.74
CA VAL A 1 -16.05 4.80 -6.45
C VAL A 1 -16.28 5.82 -5.35
N ALA A 2 -17.23 5.52 -4.49
CA ALA A 2 -17.51 6.29 -3.29
C ALA A 2 -16.32 6.18 -2.31
N PRO A 3 -16.06 7.19 -1.48
CA PRO A 3 -14.99 7.16 -0.48
C PRO A 3 -15.01 5.90 0.41
N GLU A 4 -16.19 5.38 0.71
CA GLU A 4 -16.41 4.22 1.58
C GLU A 4 -15.92 2.92 0.92
N GLU A 5 -16.10 2.78 -0.39
CA GLU A 5 -15.68 1.60 -1.16
C GLU A 5 -14.15 1.42 -1.12
N PHE A 6 -13.38 2.51 -1.02
CA PHE A 6 -11.92 2.41 -0.88
C PHE A 6 -11.49 1.71 0.40
N SER A 7 -12.26 1.86 1.48
CA SER A 7 -11.98 1.18 2.75
C SER A 7 -12.19 -0.32 2.61
N GLU A 8 -13.24 -0.73 1.91
CA GLU A 8 -13.52 -2.15 1.64
C GLU A 8 -12.43 -2.80 0.80
N TYR A 9 -11.93 -2.11 -0.23
CA TYR A 9 -10.81 -2.60 -1.04
C TYR A 9 -9.53 -2.76 -0.22
N LYS A 10 -9.26 -1.84 0.71
CA LYS A 10 -8.10 -1.96 1.61
C LYS A 10 -8.21 -3.20 2.49
N THR A 11 -9.35 -3.38 3.16
CA THR A 11 -9.61 -4.56 4.00
C THR A 11 -9.53 -5.86 3.19
N PHE A 12 -10.09 -5.88 1.98
CA PHE A 12 -10.04 -7.03 1.09
C PHE A 12 -8.60 -7.40 0.73
N ALA A 13 -7.79 -6.44 0.27
CA ALA A 13 -6.39 -6.67 -0.08
C ALA A 13 -5.54 -7.06 1.13
N THR A 14 -5.75 -6.46 2.30
CA THR A 14 -5.07 -6.90 3.53
C THR A 14 -5.41 -8.35 3.88
N ARG A 15 -6.66 -8.78 3.70
CA ARG A 15 -7.07 -10.18 3.91
C ARG A 15 -6.46 -11.16 2.91
N LEU A 16 -6.06 -10.69 1.72
CA LEU A 16 -5.36 -11.48 0.71
C LEU A 16 -3.85 -11.64 1.00
N GLY A 17 -3.32 -10.95 2.02
CA GLY A 17 -1.91 -11.05 2.43
C GLY A 17 -0.99 -10.02 1.79
N PHE A 18 -1.52 -8.96 1.17
CA PHE A 18 -0.68 -7.83 0.73
C PHE A 18 -0.10 -7.11 1.95
N THR A 19 1.22 -6.91 1.96
CA THR A 19 1.96 -6.27 3.05
C THR A 19 1.73 -4.76 3.12
N HIS A 20 1.53 -4.12 1.96
CA HIS A 20 1.24 -2.69 1.86
C HIS A 20 0.06 -2.46 0.91
N VAL A 21 -0.93 -1.68 1.36
CA VAL A 21 -2.14 -1.37 0.58
C VAL A 21 -2.54 0.09 0.79
N GLU A 22 -2.55 0.85 -0.30
CA GLU A 22 -3.08 2.21 -0.37
C GLU A 22 -4.32 2.24 -1.27
N SER A 23 -5.45 2.71 -0.72
CA SER A 23 -6.74 2.77 -1.41
C SER A 23 -7.41 4.10 -1.06
N GLY A 24 -7.64 4.93 -2.07
CA GLY A 24 -8.26 6.25 -1.92
C GLY A 24 -8.38 7.01 -3.24
N PRO A 25 -9.25 8.04 -3.32
CA PRO A 25 -9.58 8.73 -4.58
C PRO A 25 -8.38 9.42 -5.25
N LEU A 26 -7.39 9.83 -4.46
CA LEU A 26 -6.18 10.50 -4.92
C LEU A 26 -4.96 9.57 -5.00
N VAL A 27 -5.10 8.27 -4.71
CA VAL A 27 -3.99 7.32 -4.83
C VAL A 27 -3.59 7.20 -6.30
N ARG A 28 -2.28 7.30 -6.56
CA ARG A 28 -1.66 7.16 -7.88
C ARG A 28 -0.41 6.30 -7.75
N SER A 29 -0.08 5.54 -8.79
CA SER A 29 1.05 4.62 -8.81
C SER A 29 2.42 5.27 -8.54
N SER A 30 2.54 6.58 -8.75
CA SER A 30 3.76 7.36 -8.48
C SER A 30 3.67 8.27 -7.24
N TYR A 31 2.51 8.36 -6.58
CA TYR A 31 2.35 9.18 -5.38
C TYR A 31 2.93 8.40 -4.19
N HIS A 32 4.00 8.92 -3.58
CA HIS A 32 4.75 8.29 -2.46
C HIS A 32 5.53 6.99 -2.75
N ALA A 33 5.84 6.67 -4.02
CA ALA A 33 6.66 5.49 -4.35
C ALA A 33 8.02 5.44 -3.62
N GLU A 34 8.60 6.59 -3.28
CA GLU A 34 9.82 6.72 -2.48
C GLU A 34 9.69 6.14 -1.04
N LYS A 35 8.51 6.19 -0.42
CA LYS A 35 8.27 5.63 0.92
C LYS A 35 8.21 4.10 0.91
N GLN A 36 7.77 3.49 -0.20
CA GLN A 36 7.73 2.03 -0.36
C GLN A 36 9.12 1.43 -0.61
N LEU A 37 10.07 2.21 -1.14
CA LEU A 37 11.46 1.77 -1.36
C LEU A 37 12.30 1.75 -0.08
N MET A 38 11.95 2.57 0.93
CA MET A 38 12.74 2.69 2.17
C MET A 38 12.51 1.55 3.17
N GLU A 39 11.48 0.71 2.99
CA GLU A 39 11.16 -0.40 3.90
C GLU A 39 11.83 -1.74 3.53
N VAL A 40 12.73 -1.76 2.53
CA VAL A 40 13.28 -3.01 1.95
C VAL A 40 14.78 -3.25 2.22
N ASN A 41 15.46 -2.48 3.07
CA ASN A 41 16.89 -2.72 3.34
C ASN A 41 17.29 -2.57 4.81
N HIS A 42 17.04 -3.59 5.64
CA HIS A 42 17.91 -3.84 6.80
C HIS A 42 17.91 -5.33 7.19
N GLY A 43 18.59 -6.16 6.40
CA GLY A 43 18.68 -7.60 6.63
C GLY A 43 19.98 -8.29 6.22
N ASP A 44 20.81 -7.70 5.37
CA ASP A 44 22.02 -8.37 4.90
C ASP A 44 23.24 -7.88 5.69
N LYS A 45 23.51 -8.60 6.78
CA LYS A 45 24.84 -8.69 7.38
C LYS A 45 25.80 -9.30 6.33
N LEU A 46 26.77 -8.50 5.89
CA LEU A 46 28.11 -8.97 5.51
C LEU A 46 29.14 -8.05 6.20
#